data_AF-A0A846LND0-F1
#
_entry.id   AF-A0A846LND0-F1
#
_cell.length_a   1.000
_cell.length_b   1.000
_cell.length_c   1.000
_cell.angle_alpha   90.00
_cell.angle_beta   90.00
_cell.angle_gamma   90.00
#
_symmetry.space_group_name_H-M   'P 1'
#
loop_
_entity.id
_entity.type
_entity.pdbx_description
1 polymer ?
#
loop_
_entity_poly.entity_id
_entity_poly.type
_entity_poly.pdbx_seq_one_letter_code
_entity_poly.pdbx_strand_id
1 'polypeptide(L)'
;MHHSRVGFERGQGTRGSGVPQAAPPTAVVRPEVFEQARCARDLAGRVVLVGVPSPDMTVGLPAIGVFGRGGAITSSWYGDCRPSRDVPLLIDRYLQSRFPLDEFVSETIGLDDVEEALDDLRRGEVLRSVVVLDR
;
A
#
# COMPACT_ATOMS: atom_id res chain seq x y z
N MET A 1 -5.09 12.71 1.94
CA MET A 1 -4.03 12.16 1.05
C MET A 1 -4.35 10.69 0.83
N HIS A 2 -4.70 10.26 -0.39
CA HIS A 2 -5.19 8.90 -0.63
C HIS A 2 -4.26 8.18 -1.60
N HIS A 3 -3.47 7.25 -1.08
CA HIS A 3 -2.53 6.47 -1.87
C HIS A 3 -3.21 5.18 -2.33
N SER A 4 -3.51 5.08 -3.62
CA SER A 4 -3.45 3.78 -4.28
C SER A 4 -2.00 3.33 -4.16
N ARG A 5 -1.69 2.34 -3.31
CA ARG A 5 -0.31 1.88 -3.15
C ARG A 5 0.06 0.99 -4.32
N VAL A 6 0.57 1.60 -5.38
CA VAL A 6 1.44 0.92 -6.33
C VAL A 6 2.86 1.09 -5.83
N GLY A 7 3.49 -0.02 -5.45
CA GLY A 7 4.87 -0.02 -4.98
C GLY A 7 5.81 0.11 -6.18
N PHE A 8 6.70 1.09 -6.13
CA PHE A 8 7.85 1.17 -7.03
C PHE A 8 9.07 0.64 -6.28
N GLU A 9 9.70 -0.41 -6.81
CA GLU A 9 11.01 -0.83 -6.33
C GLU A 9 12.08 -0.12 -7.17
N ARG A 10 12.95 0.66 -6.53
CA ARG A 10 13.93 1.52 -7.22
C ARG A 10 14.96 0.69 -7.97
N GLY A 11 14.94 0.75 -9.30
CA GLY A 11 16.17 0.77 -10.09
C GLY A 11 16.88 2.12 -9.88
N GLN A 12 18.20 2.15 -9.84
CA GLN A 12 18.94 3.36 -9.51
C GLN A 12 18.65 4.51 -10.48
N GLY A 13 17.99 5.56 -9.97
CA GLY A 13 18.03 6.92 -10.49
C GLY A 13 16.91 7.36 -11.44
N THR A 14 15.84 7.98 -10.90
CA THR A 14 15.36 9.33 -11.26
C THR A 14 14.30 9.83 -10.25
N ARG A 15 14.11 11.16 -10.17
CA ARG A 15 13.11 11.86 -9.34
C ARG A 15 11.84 12.11 -10.16
N GLY A 16 10.73 11.43 -9.87
CA GLY A 16 9.42 11.70 -10.49
C GLY A 16 8.34 11.90 -9.43
N SER A 17 7.89 13.14 -9.26
CA SER A 17 6.79 13.52 -8.35
C SER A 17 5.46 13.53 -9.12
N GLY A 18 4.59 12.57 -8.84
CA GLY A 18 3.20 12.58 -9.29
C GLY A 18 2.30 12.07 -8.19
N VAL A 19 1.43 12.92 -7.66
CA VAL A 19 0.45 12.57 -6.61
C VAL A 19 -0.95 12.58 -7.24
N PRO A 20 -1.66 11.43 -7.34
CA PRO A 20 -3.07 11.42 -7.70
C PRO A 20 -4.01 11.47 -6.48
N GLN A 21 -5.21 12.00 -6.72
CA GLN A 21 -6.24 12.46 -5.77
C GLN A 21 -7.29 11.36 -5.42
N ALA A 22 -8.16 11.67 -4.43
CA ALA A 22 -8.93 10.77 -3.54
C ALA A 22 -9.95 9.77 -4.13
N ALA A 23 -10.10 8.62 -3.45
CA ALA A 23 -11.00 7.49 -3.76
C ALA A 23 -11.38 6.72 -2.44
N PRO A 24 -12.50 5.97 -2.40
CA PRO A 24 -13.18 5.44 -1.19
C PRO A 24 -12.37 4.45 -0.29
N PRO A 25 -12.82 4.15 0.95
CA PRO A 25 -12.03 3.59 2.06
C PRO A 25 -11.58 2.12 1.95
N THR A 26 -11.83 1.45 0.82
CA THR A 26 -11.17 0.18 0.50
C THR A 26 -10.10 0.47 -0.54
N ALA A 27 -8.86 0.04 -0.29
CA ALA A 27 -7.72 0.17 -1.20
C ALA A 27 -7.90 -0.71 -2.47
N VAL A 28 -8.96 -0.45 -3.22
CA VAL A 28 -9.27 -1.09 -4.48
C VAL A 28 -8.33 -0.49 -5.52
N VAL A 29 -7.57 -1.36 -6.17
CA VAL A 29 -6.73 -0.95 -7.28
C VAL A 29 -7.64 -0.44 -8.38
N ARG A 30 -7.31 0.73 -8.94
CA ARG A 30 -7.99 1.26 -10.13
C ARG A 30 -7.14 0.99 -11.38
N PRO A 31 -7.72 0.55 -12.50
CA PRO A 31 -6.97 0.31 -13.75
C PRO A 31 -6.18 1.53 -14.18
N GLU A 32 -6.79 2.71 -14.10
CA GLU A 32 -6.14 3.99 -14.46
C GLU A 32 -4.86 4.24 -13.66
N VAL A 33 -4.89 3.95 -12.35
CA VAL A 33 -3.75 4.20 -11.46
C VAL A 33 -2.63 3.19 -11.69
N PHE A 34 -2.99 1.95 -11.99
CA PHE A 34 -2.02 0.93 -12.36
C PHE A 34 -1.29 1.30 -13.68
N GLU A 35 -2.03 1.74 -14.69
CA GLU A 35 -1.44 2.19 -15.97
C GLU A 35 -0.57 3.43 -15.78
N GLN A 36 -1.02 4.40 -14.99
CA GLN A 36 -0.22 5.58 -14.63
C GLN A 36 1.10 5.16 -13.99
N ALA A 37 1.06 4.23 -13.03
CA ALA A 37 2.27 3.76 -12.38
C ALA A 37 3.20 3.01 -13.34
N ARG A 38 2.65 2.18 -14.24
CA ARG A 38 3.43 1.52 -15.29
C ARG A 38 4.06 2.48 -16.28
N CYS A 39 3.44 3.63 -16.54
CA CYS A 39 4.01 4.67 -17.39
C CYS A 39 5.05 5.53 -16.65
N ALA A 40 4.86 5.74 -15.35
CA ALA A 40 5.73 6.56 -14.50
C ALA A 40 7.03 5.86 -14.07
N ARG A 41 7.12 4.53 -14.15
CA ARG A 41 8.38 3.82 -13.88
C ARG A 41 9.45 4.15 -14.92
N ASP A 42 10.69 4.10 -14.48
CA ASP A 42 11.85 4.14 -15.38
C ASP A 42 11.90 2.92 -16.32
N LEU A 43 12.69 3.05 -17.39
CA LEU A 43 13.00 1.94 -18.28
C LEU A 43 13.58 0.77 -17.48
N ALA A 44 13.09 -0.43 -17.76
CA ALA A 44 13.39 -1.65 -17.00
C ALA A 44 12.99 -1.65 -15.51
N GLY A 45 12.22 -0.65 -15.04
CA GLY A 45 11.75 -0.59 -13.65
C GLY A 45 10.71 -1.67 -13.29
N ARG A 46 10.46 -1.85 -11.98
CA ARG A 46 9.46 -2.77 -11.44
C ARG A 46 8.23 -2.03 -10.92
N VAL A 47 7.06 -2.55 -11.27
CA VAL A 47 5.76 -2.12 -10.72
C VAL A 47 5.17 -3.26 -9.91
N VAL A 48 4.78 -2.95 -8.66
CA VAL A 48 4.22 -3.93 -7.71
C VAL A 48 2.78 -3.57 -7.37
N LEU A 49 1.88 -4.51 -7.61
CA LEU A 49 0.48 -4.43 -7.20
C LEU A 49 0.34 -4.85 -5.73
N VAL A 50 -0.03 -3.91 -4.85
CA VAL A 50 -0.18 -4.16 -3.38
C VAL A 50 -1.65 -4.14 -2.94
N GLY A 51 -2.51 -3.41 -3.63
CA GLY A 51 -3.95 -3.37 -3.34
C GLY A 51 -4.69 -4.59 -3.88
N VAL A 52 -5.86 -4.88 -3.32
CA VAL A 52 -6.73 -5.96 -3.80
C VAL A 52 -7.61 -5.42 -4.92
N PRO A 53 -7.51 -5.93 -6.17
CA PRO A 53 -8.40 -5.54 -7.25
C PRO A 53 -9.80 -6.14 -7.04
N SER A 54 -10.82 -5.53 -7.64
CA SER A 54 -12.13 -6.18 -7.73
C SER A 54 -12.03 -7.43 -8.62
N PRO A 55 -12.81 -8.50 -8.37
CA PRO A 55 -12.72 -9.75 -9.15
C PRO A 55 -12.87 -9.56 -10.66
N ASP A 56 -13.70 -8.60 -11.09
CA ASP A 56 -13.97 -8.31 -12.49
C ASP A 56 -12.98 -7.31 -13.13
N MET A 57 -12.00 -6.83 -12.36
CA MET A 57 -11.05 -5.84 -12.83
C MET A 57 -10.04 -6.47 -13.80
N THR A 58 -10.01 -5.98 -15.03
CA THR A 58 -9.02 -6.35 -16.03
C THR A 58 -8.08 -5.18 -16.35
N VAL A 59 -6.82 -5.50 -16.65
CA VAL A 59 -5.84 -4.53 -17.16
C VAL A 59 -5.30 -5.00 -18.50
N GLY A 60 -5.53 -4.21 -19.55
CA GLY A 60 -5.04 -4.48 -20.89
C GLY A 60 -3.63 -3.93 -21.08
N LEU A 61 -2.67 -4.82 -21.37
CA LEU A 61 -1.26 -4.45 -21.57
C LEU A 61 -0.84 -4.60 -23.04
N PRO A 62 -0.53 -3.51 -23.76
CA PRO A 62 0.00 -3.60 -25.10
C PRO A 62 1.34 -4.35 -25.11
N ALA A 63 1.41 -5.49 -25.79
CA ALA A 63 2.59 -6.36 -25.80
C ALA A 63 3.87 -5.62 -26.24
N ILE A 64 3.76 -4.73 -27.24
CA ILE A 64 4.89 -3.90 -27.69
C ILE A 64 5.39 -2.94 -26.61
N GLY A 65 4.49 -2.43 -25.76
CA GLY A 65 4.84 -1.55 -24.64
C GLY A 65 5.49 -2.30 -23.48
N VAL A 66 5.06 -3.54 -23.24
CA VAL A 66 5.67 -4.43 -22.24
C VAL A 66 7.08 -4.83 -22.69
N PHE A 67 7.22 -5.27 -23.93
CA PHE A 67 8.50 -5.67 -24.50
C PHE A 67 9.49 -4.50 -24.59
N GLY A 68 9.07 -3.37 -25.17
CA GLY A 68 9.94 -2.24 -25.46
C GLY A 68 10.43 -1.46 -24.23
N ARG A 69 9.67 -1.48 -23.13
CA ARG A 69 10.09 -0.82 -21.87
C ARG A 69 10.87 -1.74 -20.93
N GLY A 70 10.82 -3.05 -21.15
CA GLY A 70 11.41 -4.05 -20.26
C GLY A 70 10.89 -3.97 -18.82
N GLY A 71 11.63 -4.60 -17.91
CA GLY A 71 11.35 -4.58 -16.46
C GLY A 71 10.33 -5.62 -16.03
N ALA A 72 9.71 -5.40 -14.87
CA ALA A 72 8.83 -6.38 -14.24
C ALA A 72 7.49 -5.77 -13.81
N ILE A 73 6.44 -6.57 -13.94
CA ILE A 73 5.12 -6.31 -13.36
C ILE A 73 4.84 -7.49 -12.44
N THR A 74 4.62 -7.24 -11.16
CA THR A 74 4.39 -8.28 -10.15
C THR A 74 3.28 -7.87 -9.20
N SER A 75 2.70 -8.83 -8.50
CA SER A 75 1.91 -8.61 -7.29
C SER A 75 2.77 -8.81 -6.05
N SER A 76 2.29 -8.31 -4.93
CA SER A 76 2.81 -8.65 -3.60
C SER A 76 1.67 -9.06 -2.69
N TRP A 77 1.78 -10.24 -2.09
CA TRP A 77 0.80 -10.72 -1.13
C TRP A 77 1.38 -10.63 0.27
N TYR A 78 0.72 -9.86 1.14
CA TYR A 78 1.23 -9.55 2.49
C TYR A 78 2.65 -8.93 2.48
N GLY A 79 3.01 -8.16 1.44
CA GLY A 79 4.36 -7.62 1.28
C GLY A 79 5.44 -8.68 0.95
N ASP A 80 5.01 -9.87 0.50
CA ASP A 80 5.84 -11.07 0.33
C ASP A 80 6.57 -11.47 1.62
N CYS A 81 5.98 -11.09 2.76
CA CYS A 81 6.47 -11.34 4.08
C CYS A 81 6.38 -12.83 4.43
N ARG A 82 7.45 -13.33 5.06
CA ARG A 82 7.47 -14.60 5.78
C ARG A 82 7.33 -14.27 7.27
N PRO A 83 6.14 -14.42 7.87
CA PRO A 83 5.87 -13.88 9.21
C PRO A 83 6.85 -14.35 10.29
N SER A 84 7.22 -15.64 10.26
CA SER A 84 8.16 -16.23 11.21
C SER A 84 9.58 -15.63 11.16
N ARG A 85 9.96 -15.02 10.05
CA ARG A 85 11.27 -14.38 9.84
C ARG A 85 11.19 -12.86 9.99
N ASP A 86 10.19 -12.25 9.37
CA ASP A 86 10.15 -10.81 9.15
C ASP A 86 9.51 -10.06 10.32
N VAL A 87 8.52 -10.64 11.01
CA VAL A 87 7.88 -10.00 12.17
C VAL A 87 8.87 -9.81 13.32
N PRO A 88 9.68 -10.81 13.74
CA PRO A 88 10.70 -10.59 14.77
C PRO A 88 11.68 -9.46 14.42
N LEU A 89 12.11 -9.38 13.15
CA LEU A 89 12.98 -8.31 12.69
C LEU A 89 12.32 -6.93 12.81
N LEU A 90 11.04 -6.80 12.47
CA LEU A 90 10.30 -5.53 12.60
C LEU A 90 10.15 -5.11 14.06
N ILE A 91 9.92 -6.06 14.97
CA ILE A 91 9.86 -5.82 16.42
C ILE A 91 11.21 -5.30 16.92
N ASP A 92 12.31 -5.97 16.55
CA ASP A 92 13.65 -5.52 16.94
C ASP A 92 13.94 -4.09 16.46
N ARG A 93 13.50 -3.73 15.25
CA ARG A 93 13.64 -2.36 14.72
C ARG A 93 12.80 -1.35 15.48
N TYR A 94 11.59 -1.73 15.90
CA TYR A 94 10.75 -0.90 16.74
C TYR A 94 11.39 -0.65 18.11
N LEU A 95 11.87 -1.71 18.78
CA LEU A 95 12.54 -1.63 20.09
C LEU A 95 13.83 -0.80 20.05
N GLN A 96 14.50 -0.75 18.88
CA GLN A 96 15.67 0.10 18.63
C GLN A 96 15.30 1.54 18.23
N SER A 97 14.03 1.92 18.28
CA SER A 97 13.51 3.22 17.81
C SER A 97 13.84 3.53 16.34
N ARG A 98 14.05 2.50 15.51
CA ARG A 98 14.33 2.62 14.07
C ARG A 98 13.09 2.49 13.21
N PHE A 99 11.96 2.17 13.81
CA PHE A 99 10.68 2.02 13.12
C PHE A 99 9.58 2.63 14.00
N PRO A 100 9.09 3.85 13.70
CA PRO A 100 8.15 4.56 14.56
C PRO A 100 6.73 4.00 14.39
N LEU A 101 6.45 2.83 14.97
CA LEU A 101 5.12 2.21 14.90
C LEU A 101 4.05 3.05 15.59
N ASP A 102 4.42 3.76 16.67
CA ASP A 102 3.48 4.54 17.47
C ASP A 102 2.87 5.70 16.66
N GLU A 103 3.63 6.29 15.71
CA GLU A 103 3.15 7.36 14.83
C GLU A 103 2.05 6.90 13.86
N PHE A 104 1.89 5.58 13.67
CA PHE A 104 0.86 5.03 12.81
C PHE A 104 -0.47 4.79 13.52
N VAL A 105 -0.49 4.82 14.85
CA VAL A 105 -1.70 4.65 15.66
C VAL A 105 -2.38 6.02 15.75
N SER A 106 -3.53 6.16 15.12
CA SER A 106 -4.31 7.40 15.16
C SER A 106 -5.06 7.55 16.48
N GLU A 107 -5.53 6.42 17.03
CA GLU A 107 -6.31 6.39 18.26
C GLU A 107 -6.24 5.02 18.93
N THR A 108 -6.58 5.02 20.22
CA THR A 108 -6.74 3.84 21.04
C THR A 108 -8.13 3.86 21.64
N ILE A 109 -8.90 2.80 21.40
CA ILE A 109 -10.34 2.75 21.70
C ILE A 109 -10.67 1.54 22.59
N GLY A 110 -11.79 1.63 23.31
CA GLY A 110 -12.39 0.48 23.98
C GLY A 110 -13.14 -0.42 23.00
N LEU A 111 -13.61 -1.58 23.48
CA LEU A 111 -14.43 -2.48 22.66
C LEU A 111 -15.81 -1.86 22.33
N ASP A 112 -16.33 -1.02 23.22
CA ASP A 112 -17.64 -0.39 23.06
C ASP A 112 -17.66 0.70 21.97
N ASP A 113 -16.49 1.26 21.62
CA ASP A 113 -16.35 2.37 20.68
C ASP A 113 -16.06 1.90 19.23
N VAL A 114 -16.11 0.58 18.96
CA VAL A 114 -15.69 0.01 17.68
C VAL A 114 -16.55 0.49 16.50
N GLU A 115 -17.85 0.67 16.68
CA GLU A 115 -18.73 1.14 15.59
C GLU A 115 -18.41 2.58 15.17
N GLU A 116 -18.15 3.46 16.13
CA GLU A 116 -17.74 4.84 15.86
C GLU A 116 -16.39 4.88 15.14
N ALA A 117 -15.41 4.10 15.59
CA ALA A 117 -14.11 4.00 14.92
C ALA A 117 -14.19 3.44 13.49
N LEU A 118 -15.14 2.54 13.21
CA LEU A 118 -15.40 2.06 11.85
C LEU A 118 -16.00 3.15 10.96
N ASP A 119 -16.87 4.01 11.49
CA ASP A 119 -17.41 5.16 10.76
C ASP A 119 -16.32 6.21 10.48
N ASP A 120 -15.45 6.48 11.44
CA ASP A 120 -14.30 7.37 11.27
C ASP A 120 -13.33 6.85 10.22
N LEU A 121 -13.10 5.52 10.20
CA LEU A 121 -12.29 4.86 9.19
C LEU A 121 -12.92 5.01 7.80
N ARG A 122 -14.25 4.90 7.67
CA ARG A 122 -14.95 5.09 6.39
C ARG A 122 -14.87 6.54 5.90
N ARG A 123 -14.91 7.50 6.82
CA ARG A 123 -14.72 8.93 6.53
C ARG A 123 -13.26 9.29 6.23
N GLY A 124 -12.32 8.41 6.59
CA GLY A 124 -10.89 8.62 6.40
C GLY A 124 -10.28 9.58 7.41
N GLU A 125 -10.93 9.75 8.56
CA GLU A 125 -10.49 10.61 9.66
C GLU A 125 -9.39 9.92 10.48
N VAL A 126 -9.39 8.58 10.51
CA VAL A 126 -8.41 7.75 11.20
C VAL A 126 -7.66 6.83 10.22
N LEU A 127 -6.38 6.58 10.50
CA LEU A 127 -5.55 5.67 9.70
C LEU A 127 -5.49 4.27 10.31
N ARG A 128 -5.32 4.19 11.63
CA ARG A 128 -5.37 2.94 12.40
C ARG A 128 -5.89 3.20 13.81
N SER A 129 -6.90 2.44 14.20
CA SER A 129 -7.45 2.41 15.55
C SER A 129 -6.99 1.13 16.25
N VAL A 130 -6.51 1.23 17.49
CA VAL A 130 -6.10 0.08 18.31
C VAL A 130 -7.13 -0.16 19.40
N VAL A 131 -7.78 -1.33 19.36
CA VAL A 131 -8.69 -1.74 20.43
C VAL A 131 -7.87 -2.28 21.60
N VAL A 132 -8.01 -1.65 22.77
CA VAL A 132 -7.40 -2.16 24.01
C VAL A 132 -8.46 -2.90 24.79
N LEU A 133 -8.18 -4.18 25.05
CA LEU A 133 -8.98 -5.01 25.93
C LEU A 133 -8.42 -4.82 27.35
N ASP A 134 -9.13 -4.07 28.18
CA ASP A 134 -8.88 -4.10 29.62
C ASP A 134 -9.09 -5.54 30.11
N ARG A 135 -8.09 -6.05 30.83
CA ARG A 135 -8.10 -7.41 31.38
C ARG A 135 -8.88 -7.49 32.68
#